data_AF-A0A918J839-F1
#
_entry.id   AF-A0A918J839-F1
#
_cell.length_a   1.000
_cell.length_b   1.000
_cell.length_c   1.000
_cell.angle_alpha   90.00
_cell.angle_beta   90.00
_cell.angle_gamma   90.00
#
_symmetry.space_group_name_H-M   'P 1'
#
loop_
_entity.id
_entity.type
_entity.pdbx_description
1 polymer ?
#
loop_
_entity_poly.entity_id
_entity_poly.type
_entity_poly.pdbx_seq_one_letter_code
_entity_poly.pdbx_strand_id
1 'polypeptide(L)'
;MRASSEGGDSSPALVLTLCLFLILGLVQVFRPQSLWRLNSRMQRGWVKNPEGTEPTRKGYAVGRVTGALFLAFATWMLIRQL
;
A
#
# COMPACT_ATOMS: atom_id res chain seq x y z
N MET A 1 -33.39 -23.05 -13.57
CA MET A 1 -33.15 -21.59 -13.52
C MET A 1 -33.56 -21.07 -12.15
N ARG A 2 -32.56 -20.73 -11.32
CA ARG A 2 -32.56 -19.62 -10.35
C ARG A 2 -31.19 -19.65 -9.67
N ALA A 3 -30.26 -18.84 -10.18
CA ALA A 3 -29.08 -18.45 -9.46
C ALA A 3 -29.54 -17.38 -8.47
N SER A 4 -29.63 -17.72 -7.18
CA SER A 4 -29.82 -16.73 -6.13
C SER A 4 -28.52 -15.95 -5.99
N SER A 5 -28.51 -14.78 -6.60
CA SER A 5 -27.53 -13.72 -6.37
C SER A 5 -28.09 -12.86 -5.25
N GLU A 6 -27.93 -13.27 -3.99
CA GLU A 6 -28.39 -12.52 -2.83
C GLU A 6 -27.33 -12.55 -1.73
N GLY A 7 -26.90 -11.36 -1.30
CA GLY A 7 -25.93 -11.15 -0.22
C GLY A 7 -24.60 -10.64 -0.74
N GLY A 8 -24.39 -9.33 -0.76
CA GLY A 8 -23.06 -8.74 -0.91
C GLY A 8 -22.24 -9.02 0.35
N ASP A 9 -21.78 -10.26 0.51
CA ASP A 9 -20.95 -10.68 1.62
C ASP A 9 -19.60 -9.97 1.50
N SER A 10 -19.38 -9.00 2.37
CA SER A 10 -18.09 -8.37 2.58
C SER A 10 -17.08 -9.46 2.91
N SER A 11 -16.27 -9.85 1.92
CA SER A 11 -15.34 -10.95 2.11
C SER A 11 -14.35 -10.58 3.24
N PRO A 12 -14.33 -11.32 4.36
CA PRO A 12 -13.51 -10.96 5.52
C PRO A 12 -12.02 -10.92 5.16
N ALA A 13 -11.59 -11.73 4.19
CA ALA A 13 -10.24 -11.69 3.63
C ALA A 13 -9.92 -10.35 2.94
N LEU A 14 -10.90 -9.77 2.25
CA LEU A 14 -10.76 -8.49 1.55
C LEU A 14 -10.69 -7.33 2.54
N VAL A 15 -11.52 -7.34 3.59
CA VAL A 15 -11.46 -6.37 4.69
C VAL A 15 -10.09 -6.39 5.37
N LEU A 16 -9.58 -7.58 5.72
CA LEU A 16 -8.26 -7.72 6.33
C LEU A 16 -7.14 -7.21 5.42
N THR A 17 -7.24 -7.48 4.12
CA THR A 17 -6.27 -7.00 3.12
C THR A 17 -6.31 -5.47 3.00
N LEU A 18 -7.48 -4.85 2.97
CA LEU A 18 -7.64 -3.40 2.96
C LEU A 18 -7.05 -2.75 4.21
N CYS A 19 -7.28 -3.35 5.39
CA CYS A 19 -6.68 -2.88 6.64
C CYS A 19 -5.13 -2.91 6.59
N LEU A 20 -4.54 -4.00 6.09
CA LEU A 20 -3.09 -4.10 5.91
C LEU A 20 -2.58 -3.04 4.94
N PHE A 21 -3.27 -2.82 3.82
CA PHE A 21 -2.93 -1.78 2.85
C PHE A 21 -3.04 -0.37 3.43
N LEU A 22 -4.03 -0.09 4.28
CA LEU A 22 -4.12 1.18 4.98
C LEU A 22 -2.92 1.40 5.91
N ILE A 23 -2.49 0.38 6.66
CA ILE A 23 -1.32 0.48 7.53
C ILE A 23 -0.06 0.75 6.69
N LEU A 24 0.15 0.00 5.60
CA LEU A 24 1.31 0.16 4.73
C LEU A 24 1.31 1.53 4.03
N GLY A 25 0.15 1.98 3.54
CA GLY A 25 -0.02 3.30 2.94
C GLY A 25 0.27 4.42 3.94
N LEU A 26 -0.14 4.26 5.20
CA LEU A 26 0.12 5.23 6.27
C LEU A 26 1.62 5.36 6.53
N VAL A 27 2.33 4.23 6.63
CA VAL A 27 3.78 4.19 6.76
C VAL A 27 4.44 4.89 5.57
N GLN A 28 3.96 4.67 4.35
CA GLN A 28 4.47 5.32 3.15
C GLN A 28 4.30 6.84 3.18
N VAL A 29 3.17 7.36 3.67
CA VAL A 29 2.92 8.80 3.75
C VAL A 29 3.82 9.46 4.80
N PHE A 30 3.88 8.91 6.02
CA PHE A 30 4.65 9.52 7.10
C PHE A 30 6.15 9.30 6.96
N ARG A 31 6.56 8.09 6.59
CA ARG A 31 7.96 7.67 6.51
C ARG A 31 8.21 6.85 5.24
N PRO A 32 8.17 7.48 4.05
CA PRO A 32 8.39 6.78 2.77
C PRO A 32 9.77 6.11 2.70
N GLN A 33 10.76 6.67 3.42
CA GLN A 33 12.11 6.12 3.55
C GLN A 33 12.16 4.78 4.27
N SER A 34 11.19 4.46 5.15
CA SER A 34 11.19 3.19 5.87
C SER A 34 11.02 2.00 4.92
N LEU A 35 10.11 2.12 3.95
CA LEU A 35 9.87 1.07 2.95
C LEU A 35 11.08 0.91 2.03
N TRP A 36 11.69 2.01 1.62
CA TRP A 36 12.90 1.95 0.82
C TRP A 36 14.06 1.30 1.57
N ARG A 37 14.29 1.63 2.86
CA ARG A 37 15.35 1.00 3.67
C ARG A 37 15.14 -0.49 3.87
N LEU A 38 13.90 -0.93 4.04
CA LEU A 38 13.58 -2.35 4.14
C LEU A 38 13.86 -3.06 2.83
N ASN A 39 13.42 -2.46 1.72
CA ASN A 39 13.64 -2.98 0.38
C ASN A 39 15.14 -3.00 0.00
N SER A 40 15.90 -1.93 0.27
CA SER A 40 17.33 -1.84 -0.05
C SER A 40 18.15 -2.86 0.74
N ARG A 41 17.77 -3.13 2.00
CA ARG A 41 18.36 -4.23 2.80
C ARG A 41 18.12 -5.60 2.18
N MET A 42 16.92 -5.88 1.68
CA MET A 42 16.63 -7.12 0.97
C MET A 42 17.39 -7.21 -0.37
N GLN A 43 17.55 -6.07 -1.05
CA GLN A 43 18.25 -5.99 -2.33
C GLN A 43 19.78 -6.08 -2.22
N ARG A 44 20.39 -5.82 -1.06
CA ARG A 44 21.85 -5.94 -0.86
C ARG A 44 22.42 -7.33 -1.15
N GLY A 45 21.60 -8.39 -1.10
CA GLY A 45 22.03 -9.75 -1.47
C GLY A 45 22.02 -10.04 -2.97
N TRP A 46 21.36 -9.20 -3.78
CA TRP A 46 21.03 -9.50 -5.18
C TRP A 46 21.45 -8.40 -6.16
N VAL A 47 21.59 -7.16 -5.69
CA VAL A 47 21.86 -5.98 -6.51
C VAL A 47 23.24 -5.41 -6.15
N LYS A 48 24.05 -5.18 -7.18
CA LYS A 48 25.44 -4.71 -7.06
C LYS A 48 25.58 -3.33 -6.37
N ASN A 49 24.59 -2.45 -6.52
CA ASN A 49 24.56 -1.16 -5.84
C ASN A 49 23.12 -0.70 -5.52
N PRO A 50 22.54 -1.14 -4.39
CA PRO A 50 21.16 -0.81 -4.02
C PRO A 50 20.99 0.63 -3.52
N GLU A 51 22.06 1.30 -3.11
CA GLU A 51 22.01 2.70 -2.65
C GLU A 51 21.89 3.66 -3.84
N GLY A 52 22.35 3.26 -5.03
CA GLY A 52 22.24 4.05 -6.26
C GLY A 52 20.81 4.20 -6.80
N THR A 53 19.85 3.45 -6.25
CA THR A 53 18.42 3.54 -6.60
C THR A 53 17.61 4.27 -5.53
N GLU A 54 18.25 4.96 -4.59
CA GLU A 54 17.54 5.77 -3.61
C GLU A 54 16.73 6.88 -4.31
N PRO A 55 15.42 6.99 -4.03
CA PRO A 55 14.63 8.11 -4.50
C PRO A 55 15.21 9.44 -4.02
N THR A 56 15.28 10.43 -4.91
CA THR A 56 15.64 11.80 -4.51
C THR A 56 14.58 12.39 -3.57
N ARG A 57 14.87 13.53 -2.93
CA ARG A 57 13.87 14.24 -2.11
C ARG A 57 12.54 14.48 -2.84
N LYS A 58 12.59 14.76 -4.15
CA LYS A 58 11.40 14.92 -5.00
C LYS A 58 10.68 13.57 -5.21
N GLY A 59 11.43 12.48 -5.40
CA GLY A 59 10.87 11.13 -5.47
C GLY A 59 10.13 10.73 -4.21
N TYR A 60 10.68 11.03 -3.03
CA TYR A 60 9.98 10.80 -1.76
C TYR A 60 8.73 11.68 -1.61
N ALA A 61 8.73 12.93 -2.09
CA ALA A 61 7.55 13.79 -2.07
C ALA A 61 6.42 13.22 -2.94
N VAL A 62 6.74 12.80 -4.18
CA VAL A 62 5.79 12.13 -5.08
C VAL A 62 5.27 10.84 -4.42
N GLY A 63 6.15 10.04 -3.81
CA GLY A 63 5.76 8.82 -3.11
C GLY A 63 4.78 9.04 -1.96
N ARG A 64 4.89 10.16 -1.23
CA ARG A 64 3.91 10.55 -0.20
C ARG A 64 2.57 10.95 -0.81
N VAL A 65 2.57 11.73 -1.89
CA VAL A 65 1.33 12.16 -2.57
C VAL A 65 0.60 10.93 -3.12
N THR A 66 1.30 10.04 -3.81
CA THR A 66 0.73 8.78 -4.30
C THR A 66 0.19 7.93 -3.15
N GLY A 67 0.95 7.81 -2.05
CA GLY A 67 0.49 7.09 -0.85
C GLY A 67 -0.78 7.70 -0.24
N ALA A 68 -0.90 9.02 -0.21
CA ALA A 68 -2.08 9.70 0.31
C ALA A 68 -3.32 9.47 -0.57
N LEU A 69 -3.16 9.53 -1.90
CA LEU A 69 -4.24 9.20 -2.84
C LEU A 69 -4.68 7.74 -2.70
N PHE A 70 -3.71 6.83 -2.56
CA PHE A 70 -3.99 5.42 -2.31
C PHE A 70 -4.77 5.21 -1.01
N LEU A 71 -4.37 5.86 0.10
CA LEU A 71 -5.09 5.79 1.38
C LEU A 71 -6.53 6.28 1.27
N ALA A 72 -6.75 7.40 0.60
CA ALA A 72 -8.09 7.95 0.38
C ALA A 72 -8.97 6.92 -0.37
N PHE A 73 -8.43 6.30 -1.42
CA PHE A 73 -9.13 5.30 -2.20
C PHE A 73 -9.39 4.00 -1.41
N ALA A 74 -8.38 3.47 -0.71
CA ALA A 74 -8.52 2.26 0.11
C ALA A 74 -9.52 2.46 1.27
N THR A 75 -9.54 3.65 1.87
CA THR A 75 -10.52 4.02 2.91
C THR A 75 -11.93 4.05 2.32
N TRP A 76 -12.10 4.67 1.15
CA TRP A 76 -13.38 4.68 0.45
C TRP A 76 -13.86 3.26 0.09
N MET A 77 -12.97 2.39 -0.40
CA MET A 77 -13.30 0.98 -0.65
C MET A 77 -13.73 0.25 0.61
N LEU A 78 -13.03 0.47 1.73
CA LEU A 78 -13.38 -0.16 3.01
C LEU A 78 -14.76 0.29 3.50
N ILE A 79 -15.06 1.58 3.43
CA ILE A 79 -16.38 2.13 3.80
C ILE A 79 -17.49 1.53 2.92
N ARG A 80 -17.22 1.29 1.62
CA ARG A 80 -18.20 0.70 0.70
C ARG A 80 -18.42 -0.79 0.92
N GLN A 81 -17.51 -1.46 1.62
CA GLN A 81 -17.61 -2.87 1.98
C GLN A 81 -18.10 -3.11 3.40
N LEU A 82 -18.13 -2.10 4.26
CA LEU A 82 -18.78 -2.18 5.56
C LEU A 82 -20.28 -1.93 5.39
#